data_AF-A0A1Y3NS00-F1
#
_entry.id   AF-A0A1Y3NS00-F1
#
_cell.length_a   1.000
_cell.length_b   1.000
_cell.length_c   1.000
_cell.angle_alpha   90.00
_cell.angle_beta   90.00
_cell.angle_gamma   90.00
#
_symmetry.space_group_name_H-M   'P 1'
#
loop_
_entity.id
_entity.type
_entity.pdbx_description
1 polymer ?
#
loop_
_entity_poly.entity_id
_entity_poly.type
_entity_poly.pdbx_seq_one_letter_code
_entity_poly.pdbx_strand_id
1 'polypeptide(L)'
;MNSNFTENISKGNGGVLCLNNIKNLNFNLTSNTFYKNKAMNGGALYFSNIKKENIDDRKEVSIFIENNIFKENIADYYGGAMYLEYDTIPIEKYTNNNITKNEAGVLGGGVYLNNYYSEKNIFFNIYNNSHFKNNRVGSFDDDFTSRPTYISLDNIIKNNSISAIAGDYISLNFVLQDIFNKTIVDISNYYSVITLKLSYTNQYPTQKNEIYENKDDNDNDVNNNDNNYNTNNNNNDNNNNNNKNYKLLGNVCNFINGKCEMNNLQIFASPDRYVLKPIIENNKNEIIFNFDEIEIQVDDCNEEQIKMTDKNGYTFCATPICTNSCPVGITARCLPKSPESNKNDVLNNVCHCNSGWKGDNCNEKIFVDFGPNIITEIDELLWLETADVIGVIEKTANGKRVHYLWNGNMDKPYPVVQKVPKIEAEKFTKKFLTIDVSIPGLGFDGVPALAYNEEGGPIGTKSSAVLKLGFTCAANTEQFTGADQQQPETPKLPELPEQPSIPEIPEIPEVPKQQAVAEQPIFFYSFNFTFVLFCYIYF
;
A
#
# COMPACT_ATOMS: atom_id res chain seq x y z
N MET A 1 8.59 -39.29 -43.63
CA MET A 1 7.75 -40.50 -43.44
C MET A 1 6.41 -40.03 -42.95
N ASN A 2 5.30 -40.56 -43.48
CA ASN A 2 3.96 -40.24 -42.98
C ASN A 2 3.49 -41.41 -42.13
N SER A 3 3.81 -41.37 -40.84
CA SER A 3 3.50 -42.44 -39.91
C SER A 3 2.42 -41.99 -38.93
N ASN A 4 1.65 -42.97 -38.43
CA ASN A 4 0.67 -42.75 -37.37
C ASN A 4 1.08 -43.57 -36.14
N PHE A 5 1.29 -42.90 -35.01
CA PHE A 5 1.68 -43.50 -33.75
C PHE A 5 0.59 -43.25 -32.72
N THR A 6 -0.15 -44.31 -32.39
CA THR A 6 -1.33 -44.25 -31.55
C THR A 6 -1.16 -45.10 -30.29
N GLU A 7 -1.50 -44.54 -29.12
CA GLU A 7 -1.64 -45.28 -27.86
C GLU A 7 -0.38 -46.04 -27.42
N ASN A 8 0.80 -45.54 -27.78
CA ASN A 8 2.06 -46.08 -27.27
C ASN A 8 2.30 -45.64 -25.83
N ILE A 9 2.78 -46.55 -24.98
CA ILE A 9 3.03 -46.27 -23.57
C ILE A 9 4.47 -46.64 -23.25
N SER A 10 5.26 -45.64 -22.87
CA SER A 10 6.60 -45.81 -22.33
C SER A 10 6.58 -45.51 -20.83
N LYS A 11 7.26 -46.34 -20.02
CA LYS A 11 7.54 -45.99 -18.61
C LYS A 11 8.72 -45.03 -18.47
N GLY A 12 9.51 -44.87 -19.53
CA GLY A 12 10.61 -43.93 -19.59
C GLY A 12 10.21 -42.64 -20.29
N ASN A 13 11.19 -41.94 -20.86
CA ASN A 13 10.94 -40.75 -21.68
C ASN A 13 10.52 -41.14 -23.09
N GLY A 14 9.75 -40.26 -23.76
CA GLY A 14 9.32 -40.42 -25.15
C GLY A 14 8.33 -41.58 -25.34
N GLY A 15 7.05 -41.28 -25.53
CA GLY A 15 6.04 -42.34 -25.71
C GLY A 15 6.22 -43.11 -27.00
N VAL A 16 6.78 -42.44 -28.02
CA VAL A 16 7.07 -43.01 -29.33
C VAL A 16 8.55 -42.99 -29.63
N LEU A 17 9.21 -41.86 -29.38
CA LEU A 17 10.62 -41.68 -29.68
C LEU A 17 11.34 -40.98 -28.53
N CYS A 18 12.44 -41.60 -28.12
CA CYS A 18 13.36 -41.08 -27.12
C CYS A 18 14.76 -41.06 -27.71
N LEU A 19 15.28 -39.86 -27.96
CA LEU A 19 16.67 -39.66 -28.35
C LEU A 19 17.39 -38.96 -27.20
N ASN A 20 18.34 -39.64 -26.57
CA ASN A 20 19.13 -39.13 -25.47
C ASN A 20 20.62 -39.13 -25.86
N ASN A 21 21.42 -38.24 -25.25
CA ASN A 21 22.85 -38.16 -25.46
C ASN A 21 23.27 -37.97 -26.94
N ILE A 22 22.53 -37.13 -27.66
CA ILE A 22 22.68 -36.92 -29.10
C ILE A 22 23.95 -36.11 -29.46
N LYS A 23 25.06 -36.78 -29.80
CA LYS A 23 26.28 -36.09 -30.29
C LYS A 23 26.11 -35.46 -31.67
N ASN A 24 25.58 -36.25 -32.62
CA ASN A 24 25.42 -35.89 -34.02
C ASN A 24 24.06 -36.44 -34.49
N LEU A 25 23.21 -35.62 -35.10
CA LEU A 25 21.92 -36.06 -35.60
C LEU A 25 21.44 -35.13 -36.71
N ASN A 26 21.11 -35.70 -37.87
CA ASN A 26 20.27 -35.03 -38.86
C ASN A 26 18.92 -35.77 -38.84
N PHE A 27 17.90 -35.12 -38.31
CA PHE A 27 16.60 -35.73 -38.07
C PHE A 27 15.49 -34.92 -38.72
N ASN A 28 14.70 -35.58 -39.55
CA ASN A 28 13.55 -34.96 -40.21
C ASN A 28 12.27 -35.71 -39.83
N LEU A 29 11.39 -34.99 -39.15
CA LEU A 29 10.07 -35.45 -38.76
C LEU A 29 9.02 -34.61 -39.51
N THR A 30 8.51 -35.15 -40.61
CA THR A 30 7.54 -34.44 -41.45
C THR A 30 6.26 -35.24 -41.62
N SER A 31 5.10 -34.62 -41.43
CA SER A 31 3.78 -35.18 -41.75
C SER A 31 3.41 -36.47 -40.98
N ASN A 32 3.76 -36.54 -39.70
CA ASN A 32 3.40 -37.65 -38.80
C ASN A 32 2.24 -37.27 -37.87
N THR A 33 1.52 -38.27 -37.39
CA THR A 33 0.49 -38.12 -36.35
C THR A 33 0.91 -38.87 -35.09
N PHE A 34 0.87 -38.18 -33.96
CA PHE A 34 1.13 -38.70 -32.61
C PHE A 34 -0.13 -38.51 -31.78
N TYR A 35 -0.84 -39.61 -31.51
CA TYR A 35 -2.13 -39.59 -30.84
C TYR A 35 -2.14 -40.45 -29.58
N LYS A 36 -2.56 -39.89 -28.45
CA LYS A 36 -2.75 -40.63 -27.18
C LYS A 36 -1.52 -41.41 -26.69
N ASN A 37 -0.32 -40.95 -27.00
CA ASN A 37 0.90 -41.57 -26.49
C ASN A 37 1.18 -41.10 -25.06
N LYS A 38 1.79 -41.96 -24.25
CA LYS A 38 2.10 -41.69 -22.85
C LYS A 38 3.55 -41.98 -22.50
N ALA A 39 4.17 -41.10 -21.74
CA ALA A 39 5.52 -41.27 -21.20
C ALA A 39 5.76 -40.52 -19.90
N MET A 40 6.95 -40.69 -19.31
CA MET A 40 7.41 -39.93 -18.15
C MET A 40 7.65 -38.44 -18.51
N ASN A 41 8.39 -38.20 -19.59
CA ASN A 41 8.62 -36.87 -20.19
C ASN A 41 8.46 -36.98 -21.70
N GLY A 42 7.86 -35.98 -22.34
CA GLY A 42 7.66 -36.00 -23.77
C GLY A 42 6.66 -37.08 -24.16
N GLY A 43 5.37 -36.83 -23.93
CA GLY A 43 4.33 -37.86 -24.08
C GLY A 43 4.35 -38.55 -25.44
N ALA A 44 4.77 -37.85 -26.49
CA ALA A 44 5.17 -38.47 -27.77
C ALA A 44 6.69 -38.52 -27.96
N LEU A 45 7.36 -37.35 -27.87
CA LEU A 45 8.77 -37.22 -28.24
C LEU A 45 9.61 -36.67 -27.10
N TYR A 46 10.80 -37.26 -26.92
CA TYR A 46 11.81 -36.77 -26.01
C TYR A 46 13.14 -36.63 -26.73
N PHE A 47 13.75 -35.45 -26.60
CA PHE A 47 15.09 -35.17 -27.11
C PHE A 47 15.97 -34.60 -26.01
N SER A 48 17.14 -35.20 -25.80
CA SER A 48 18.19 -34.67 -24.94
C SER A 48 19.59 -34.92 -25.47
N ASN A 49 20.56 -34.08 -25.09
CA ASN A 49 21.97 -34.25 -25.43
C ASN A 49 22.87 -34.39 -24.21
N ILE A 50 24.07 -34.89 -24.48
CA ILE A 50 25.24 -34.89 -23.62
C ILE A 50 25.53 -33.46 -23.19
N LYS A 51 25.65 -33.32 -21.88
CA LYS A 51 26.06 -32.08 -21.21
C LYS A 51 27.47 -31.70 -21.68
N LYS A 52 27.70 -30.40 -21.88
CA LYS A 52 28.92 -29.76 -22.42
C LYS A 52 30.25 -30.31 -21.86
N GLU A 53 30.73 -31.45 -22.37
CA GLU A 53 32.13 -31.85 -22.28
C GLU A 53 32.72 -31.73 -23.69
N ASN A 54 33.39 -30.60 -23.93
CA ASN A 54 34.09 -30.18 -25.15
C ASN A 54 33.20 -29.83 -26.37
N ILE A 55 33.12 -28.52 -26.66
CA ILE A 55 32.35 -27.94 -27.78
C ILE A 55 32.99 -28.26 -29.15
N ASP A 56 34.30 -28.48 -29.22
CA ASP A 56 35.06 -28.58 -30.48
C ASP A 56 34.79 -29.83 -31.33
N ASP A 57 34.20 -30.89 -30.77
CA ASP A 57 33.96 -32.15 -31.50
C ASP A 57 32.53 -32.32 -32.03
N ARG A 58 31.66 -31.32 -31.87
CA ARG A 58 30.24 -31.44 -32.27
C ARG A 58 30.05 -31.11 -33.75
N LYS A 59 29.77 -32.13 -34.56
CA LYS A 59 29.27 -31.93 -35.94
C LYS A 59 27.84 -31.39 -35.89
N GLU A 60 27.44 -30.73 -36.97
CA GLU A 60 26.12 -30.15 -37.21
C GLU A 60 24.99 -31.11 -36.80
N VAL A 61 24.29 -30.76 -35.71
CA VAL A 61 23.02 -31.39 -35.36
C VAL A 61 21.92 -30.56 -36.00
N SER A 62 21.12 -31.15 -36.89
CA SER A 62 19.99 -30.45 -37.53
C SER A 62 18.70 -31.24 -37.29
N ILE A 63 17.72 -30.57 -36.70
CA ILE A 63 16.38 -31.14 -36.49
C ILE A 63 15.34 -30.32 -37.26
N PHE A 64 14.56 -31.02 -38.09
CA PHE A 64 13.43 -30.48 -38.85
C PHE A 64 12.13 -31.13 -38.36
N ILE A 65 11.17 -30.34 -37.89
CA ILE A 65 9.86 -30.82 -37.42
C ILE A 65 8.77 -30.03 -38.14
N GLU A 66 8.11 -30.67 -39.11
CA GLU A 66 7.18 -29.98 -40.00
C GLU A 66 5.87 -30.72 -40.23
N ASN A 67 4.76 -30.00 -40.31
CA ASN A 67 3.47 -30.56 -40.73
C ASN A 67 2.98 -31.74 -39.86
N ASN A 68 3.42 -31.85 -38.60
CA ASN A 68 3.02 -32.96 -37.72
C ASN A 68 1.79 -32.62 -36.88
N ILE A 69 1.07 -33.65 -36.46
CA ILE A 69 -0.07 -33.53 -35.54
C ILE A 69 0.30 -34.22 -34.23
N PHE A 70 0.26 -33.48 -33.12
CA PHE A 70 0.41 -33.98 -31.76
C PHE A 70 -0.89 -33.76 -31.00
N LYS A 71 -1.60 -34.83 -30.67
CA LYS A 71 -2.93 -34.73 -30.08
C LYS A 71 -3.14 -35.70 -28.92
N GLU A 72 -3.66 -35.19 -27.81
CA GLU A 72 -4.06 -36.01 -26.64
C GLU A 72 -2.92 -36.88 -26.07
N ASN A 73 -1.65 -36.50 -26.30
CA ASN A 73 -0.51 -37.17 -25.67
C ASN A 73 -0.36 -36.68 -24.24
N ILE A 74 0.16 -37.54 -23.34
CA ILE A 74 0.30 -37.21 -21.93
C ILE A 74 1.69 -37.56 -21.40
N ALA A 75 2.27 -36.62 -20.67
CA ALA A 75 3.51 -36.82 -19.93
C ALA A 75 3.25 -36.79 -18.43
N ASP A 76 3.88 -37.68 -17.67
CA ASP A 76 3.74 -37.68 -16.21
C ASP A 76 4.34 -36.42 -15.57
N TYR A 77 5.41 -35.86 -16.14
CA TYR A 77 6.04 -34.63 -15.62
C TYR A 77 6.06 -33.48 -16.63
N TYR A 78 6.82 -33.60 -17.72
CA TYR A 78 7.11 -32.45 -18.58
C TYR A 78 6.82 -32.74 -20.06
N GLY A 79 6.22 -31.78 -20.76
CA GLY A 79 6.11 -31.82 -22.22
C GLY A 79 5.08 -32.85 -22.70
N GLY A 80 3.79 -32.54 -22.62
CA GLY A 80 2.74 -33.52 -22.93
C GLY A 80 2.81 -34.07 -24.35
N ALA A 81 3.16 -33.23 -25.34
CA ALA A 81 3.56 -33.69 -26.66
C ALA A 81 5.07 -33.95 -26.73
N MET A 82 5.87 -32.94 -26.40
CA MET A 82 7.31 -32.97 -26.62
C MET A 82 8.09 -32.41 -25.44
N TYR A 83 9.19 -33.08 -25.12
CA TYR A 83 10.20 -32.60 -24.18
C TYR A 83 11.53 -32.38 -24.93
N LEU A 84 12.10 -31.19 -24.75
CA LEU A 84 13.35 -30.78 -25.38
C LEU A 84 14.31 -30.29 -24.31
N GLU A 85 15.36 -31.05 -24.05
CA GLU A 85 16.46 -30.66 -23.16
C GLU A 85 17.72 -30.50 -23.97
N TYR A 86 18.15 -29.26 -24.18
CA TYR A 86 19.31 -29.12 -25.04
C TYR A 86 20.03 -27.79 -24.88
N ASP A 87 21.36 -27.82 -24.68
CA ASP A 87 22.21 -26.62 -24.57
C ASP A 87 22.62 -25.92 -25.92
N THR A 88 22.65 -26.63 -27.05
CA THR A 88 23.09 -26.22 -28.42
C THR A 88 22.42 -26.91 -29.68
N ILE A 89 21.13 -27.35 -29.71
CA ILE A 89 20.51 -28.07 -30.87
C ILE A 89 19.81 -26.96 -31.60
N PRO A 90 20.26 -26.63 -32.81
CA PRO A 90 19.42 -25.84 -33.68
C PRO A 90 18.28 -26.76 -34.13
N ILE A 91 17.08 -26.51 -33.61
CA ILE A 91 15.89 -26.86 -34.37
C ILE A 91 15.92 -25.89 -35.56
N GLU A 92 16.53 -26.34 -36.65
CA GLU A 92 16.68 -25.59 -37.90
C GLU A 92 15.32 -25.16 -38.43
N LYS A 93 14.32 -26.03 -38.27
CA LYS A 93 12.96 -25.74 -38.73
C LYS A 93 11.90 -26.37 -37.85
N TYR A 94 10.95 -25.55 -37.43
CA TYR A 94 9.74 -25.97 -36.73
C TYR A 94 8.54 -25.20 -37.29
N THR A 95 7.80 -25.82 -38.20
CA THR A 95 6.75 -25.10 -38.94
C THR A 95 5.53 -25.97 -39.23
N ASN A 96 4.36 -25.35 -39.20
CA ASN A 96 3.06 -25.92 -39.51
C ASN A 96 2.71 -27.19 -38.70
N ASN A 97 3.15 -27.26 -37.45
CA ASN A 97 2.75 -28.35 -36.56
C ASN A 97 1.42 -27.99 -35.86
N ASN A 98 0.63 -29.00 -35.53
CA ASN A 98 -0.63 -28.84 -34.81
C ASN A 98 -0.58 -29.59 -33.48
N ILE A 99 -0.47 -28.88 -32.37
CA ILE A 99 -0.22 -29.42 -31.03
C ILE A 99 -1.43 -29.07 -30.15
N THR A 100 -2.28 -30.06 -29.91
CA THR A 100 -3.59 -29.82 -29.28
C THR A 100 -3.95 -30.82 -28.21
N LYS A 101 -4.55 -30.35 -27.12
CA LYS A 101 -5.09 -31.21 -26.04
C LYS A 101 -4.08 -32.17 -25.43
N ASN A 102 -2.79 -31.85 -25.46
CA ASN A 102 -1.77 -32.64 -24.77
C ASN A 102 -1.70 -32.22 -23.30
N GLU A 103 -1.26 -33.11 -22.42
CA GLU A 103 -1.26 -32.88 -20.97
C GLU A 103 0.10 -33.22 -20.34
N ALA A 104 0.55 -32.43 -19.38
CA ALA A 104 1.73 -32.71 -18.56
C ALA A 104 1.41 -32.55 -17.06
N GLY A 105 2.09 -33.29 -16.20
CA GLY A 105 1.86 -33.21 -14.75
C GLY A 105 2.48 -32.00 -14.06
N VAL A 106 3.58 -31.44 -14.59
CA VAL A 106 4.36 -30.37 -13.95
C VAL A 106 4.40 -29.10 -14.80
N LEU A 107 4.97 -29.12 -16.01
CA LEU A 107 5.05 -27.96 -16.91
C LEU A 107 5.07 -28.37 -18.38
N GLY A 108 4.65 -27.46 -19.27
CA GLY A 108 4.68 -27.60 -20.71
C GLY A 108 3.67 -28.63 -21.20
N GLY A 109 2.37 -28.36 -21.01
CA GLY A 109 1.30 -29.25 -21.45
C GLY A 109 1.41 -29.66 -22.93
N GLY A 110 1.79 -28.73 -23.81
CA GLY A 110 2.19 -29.05 -25.18
C GLY A 110 3.67 -29.38 -25.28
N VAL A 111 4.51 -28.36 -25.19
CA VAL A 111 5.97 -28.48 -25.36
C VAL A 111 6.70 -27.97 -24.12
N TYR A 112 7.65 -28.74 -23.59
CA TYR A 112 8.52 -28.31 -22.51
C TYR A 112 9.98 -28.16 -22.95
N LEU A 113 10.60 -27.06 -22.55
CA LEU A 113 12.01 -26.74 -22.84
C LEU A 113 12.86 -26.70 -21.57
N ASN A 114 13.84 -27.60 -21.48
CA ASN A 114 14.81 -27.62 -20.40
C ASN A 114 16.16 -27.00 -20.84
N ASN A 115 16.17 -25.73 -21.24
CA ASN A 115 17.42 -25.03 -21.59
C ASN A 115 17.38 -23.54 -21.19
N TYR A 116 18.58 -22.98 -21.02
CA TYR A 116 18.90 -21.59 -20.74
C TYR A 116 19.58 -20.84 -21.91
N TYR A 117 20.36 -21.54 -22.77
CA TYR A 117 21.26 -20.89 -23.75
C TYR A 117 20.68 -20.69 -25.16
N SER A 118 19.38 -20.82 -25.36
CA SER A 118 18.82 -20.56 -26.68
C SER A 118 18.69 -19.07 -26.92
N GLU A 119 19.25 -18.59 -28.03
CA GLU A 119 18.84 -17.30 -28.59
C GLU A 119 17.31 -17.28 -28.66
N LYS A 120 16.68 -16.34 -27.94
CA LYS A 120 15.21 -16.19 -27.85
C LYS A 120 14.53 -16.31 -29.23
N ASN A 121 15.23 -15.88 -30.29
CA ASN A 121 14.79 -15.87 -31.67
C ASN A 121 14.39 -17.24 -32.24
N ILE A 122 15.13 -18.32 -31.93
CA ILE A 122 14.84 -19.64 -32.53
C ILE A 122 13.52 -20.20 -31.99
N PHE A 123 13.27 -20.08 -30.69
CA PHE A 123 12.05 -20.59 -30.07
C PHE A 123 10.83 -19.69 -30.28
N PHE A 124 11.04 -18.38 -30.46
CA PHE A 124 9.97 -17.48 -30.89
C PHE A 124 9.39 -17.88 -32.26
N ASN A 125 10.25 -18.41 -33.15
CA ASN A 125 9.84 -18.94 -34.46
C ASN A 125 9.04 -20.25 -34.37
N ILE A 126 9.28 -21.10 -33.36
CA ILE A 126 8.51 -22.33 -33.12
C ILE A 126 7.03 -21.98 -32.88
N TYR A 127 6.79 -20.97 -32.04
CA TYR A 127 5.45 -20.50 -31.69
C TYR A 127 4.71 -19.91 -32.89
N ASN A 128 5.32 -18.93 -33.58
CA ASN A 128 4.64 -18.18 -34.63
C ASN A 128 4.23 -19.03 -35.83
N ASN A 129 4.92 -20.16 -36.05
CA ASN A 129 4.73 -20.98 -37.24
C ASN A 129 3.90 -22.24 -36.99
N SER A 130 3.40 -22.50 -35.78
CA SER A 130 2.63 -23.71 -35.47
C SER A 130 1.39 -23.39 -34.66
N HIS A 131 0.38 -24.25 -34.74
CA HIS A 131 -0.88 -24.09 -34.02
C HIS A 131 -0.83 -24.85 -32.69
N PHE A 132 -0.96 -24.11 -31.59
CA PHE A 132 -1.10 -24.66 -30.25
C PHE A 132 -2.49 -24.32 -29.70
N LYS A 133 -3.17 -25.31 -29.10
CA LYS A 133 -4.48 -25.07 -28.52
C LYS A 133 -4.87 -26.10 -27.45
N ASN A 134 -5.36 -25.60 -26.32
CA ASN A 134 -5.94 -26.39 -25.23
C ASN A 134 -4.99 -27.46 -24.67
N ASN A 135 -3.67 -27.26 -24.73
CA ASN A 135 -2.76 -28.13 -24.00
C ASN A 135 -2.70 -27.69 -22.54
N ARG A 136 -2.50 -28.61 -21.60
CA ARG A 136 -2.74 -28.34 -20.18
C ARG A 136 -1.71 -28.90 -19.23
N VAL A 137 -1.59 -28.23 -18.10
CA VAL A 137 -1.02 -28.77 -16.86
C VAL A 137 -2.10 -28.70 -15.80
N GLY A 138 -2.60 -29.87 -15.39
CA GLY A 138 -3.80 -29.94 -14.54
C GLY A 138 -4.98 -29.19 -15.17
N SER A 139 -5.50 -28.19 -14.45
CA SER A 139 -6.63 -27.35 -14.92
C SER A 139 -6.21 -26.12 -15.72
N PHE A 140 -4.91 -25.86 -15.89
CA PHE A 140 -4.39 -24.64 -16.50
C PHE A 140 -3.98 -24.91 -17.94
N ASP A 141 -4.30 -23.97 -18.83
CA ASP A 141 -3.82 -24.03 -20.20
C ASP A 141 -2.33 -23.65 -20.25
N ASP A 142 -1.51 -24.54 -20.79
CA ASP A 142 -0.06 -24.40 -20.93
C ASP A 142 0.39 -25.06 -22.24
N ASP A 143 0.30 -24.28 -23.31
CA ASP A 143 0.70 -24.72 -24.65
C ASP A 143 2.21 -25.01 -24.74
N PHE A 144 3.01 -24.24 -24.03
CA PHE A 144 4.45 -24.41 -23.98
C PHE A 144 5.04 -23.61 -22.83
N THR A 145 6.05 -24.16 -22.19
CA THR A 145 6.77 -23.53 -21.08
C THR A 145 8.21 -24.02 -21.08
N SER A 146 9.14 -23.25 -20.49
CA SER A 146 10.49 -23.74 -20.19
C SER A 146 10.70 -23.92 -18.69
N ARG A 147 11.88 -24.44 -18.32
CA ARG A 147 12.36 -24.33 -16.94
C ARG A 147 12.40 -22.85 -16.49
N PRO A 148 12.30 -22.57 -15.18
CA PRO A 148 12.53 -21.23 -14.66
C PRO A 148 13.90 -20.69 -15.08
N THR A 149 13.95 -19.45 -15.56
CA THR A 149 15.14 -18.85 -16.18
C THR A 149 15.53 -17.54 -15.53
N TYR A 150 14.57 -16.67 -15.18
CA TYR A 150 14.88 -15.43 -14.49
C TYR A 150 13.84 -15.06 -13.44
N ILE A 151 14.28 -14.23 -12.50
CA ILE A 151 13.44 -13.58 -11.51
C ILE A 151 13.40 -12.10 -11.88
N SER A 152 12.19 -11.54 -11.97
CA SER A 152 11.96 -10.10 -12.08
C SER A 152 11.40 -9.55 -10.77
N LEU A 153 11.53 -8.24 -10.60
CA LEU A 153 10.97 -7.48 -9.48
C LEU A 153 9.75 -6.71 -9.99
N ASP A 154 8.55 -7.06 -9.51
CA ASP A 154 7.26 -6.55 -10.02
C ASP A 154 6.90 -5.17 -9.47
N ASN A 155 7.42 -4.81 -8.29
CA ASN A 155 7.12 -3.52 -7.66
C ASN A 155 7.78 -2.38 -8.42
N ILE A 156 7.00 -1.34 -8.76
CA ILE A 156 7.48 -0.10 -9.39
C ILE A 156 8.36 0.64 -8.37
N ILE A 157 9.66 0.39 -8.39
CA ILE A 157 10.63 1.22 -7.68
C ILE A 157 10.79 2.51 -8.49
N LYS A 158 10.09 3.57 -8.09
CA LYS A 158 10.34 4.90 -8.65
C LYS A 158 11.80 5.28 -8.34
N ASN A 159 12.62 5.44 -9.37
CA ASN A 159 14.04 5.86 -9.27
C ASN A 159 15.02 4.82 -8.66
N ASN A 160 14.75 3.52 -8.80
CA ASN A 160 15.68 2.44 -8.40
C ASN A 160 16.13 2.44 -6.92
N SER A 161 15.51 3.24 -6.05
CA SER A 161 15.82 3.29 -4.62
C SER A 161 14.55 3.32 -3.78
N ILE A 162 14.58 2.61 -2.66
CA ILE A 162 13.51 2.56 -1.66
C ILE A 162 14.00 3.33 -0.43
N SER A 163 13.29 4.38 -0.01
CA SER A 163 13.55 5.04 1.28
C SER A 163 12.72 4.34 2.36
N ALA A 164 13.35 4.03 3.48
CA ALA A 164 12.73 3.43 4.64
C ALA A 164 13.43 3.91 5.92
N ILE A 165 12.71 3.95 7.04
CA ILE A 165 13.32 4.19 8.34
C ILE A 165 13.76 2.85 8.93
N ALA A 166 14.81 2.85 9.74
CA ALA A 166 15.31 1.63 10.38
C ALA A 166 14.22 0.92 11.20
N GLY A 167 13.90 -0.33 10.84
CA GLY A 167 12.85 -1.15 11.44
C GLY A 167 11.51 -1.12 10.69
N ASP A 168 11.33 -0.26 9.68
CA ASP A 168 10.11 -0.24 8.87
C ASP A 168 9.96 -1.50 8.01
N TYR A 169 8.71 -1.79 7.64
CA TYR A 169 8.37 -2.85 6.70
C TYR A 169 8.52 -2.37 5.26
N ILE A 170 9.28 -3.15 4.49
CA ILE A 170 9.52 -2.97 3.05
C ILE A 170 8.81 -4.12 2.34
N SER A 171 8.04 -3.83 1.29
CA SER A 171 7.39 -4.85 0.46
C SER A 171 8.12 -5.00 -0.87
N LEU A 172 8.61 -6.21 -1.15
CA LEU A 172 9.23 -6.58 -2.43
C LEU A 172 8.53 -7.81 -3.01
N ASN A 173 8.11 -7.73 -4.27
CA ASN A 173 7.42 -8.81 -4.97
C ASN A 173 8.25 -9.29 -6.14
N PHE A 174 8.67 -10.55 -6.08
CA PHE A 174 9.49 -11.20 -7.10
C PHE A 174 8.66 -12.19 -7.92
N VAL A 175 8.91 -12.24 -9.22
CA VAL A 175 8.21 -13.14 -10.15
C VAL A 175 9.22 -14.06 -10.82
N LEU A 176 9.02 -15.36 -10.68
CA LEU A 176 9.81 -16.39 -11.33
C LEU A 176 9.23 -16.67 -12.72
N GLN A 177 10.07 -16.49 -13.74
CA GLN A 177 9.68 -16.53 -15.13
C GLN A 177 10.53 -17.51 -15.94
N ASP A 178 9.94 -18.00 -17.02
CA ASP A 178 10.56 -18.89 -18.00
C ASP A 178 11.22 -18.09 -19.15
N ILE A 179 11.87 -18.75 -20.12
CA ILE A 179 12.53 -18.06 -21.25
C ILE A 179 11.57 -17.22 -22.12
N PHE A 180 10.26 -17.47 -22.02
CA PHE A 180 9.20 -16.80 -22.79
C PHE A 180 8.55 -15.63 -22.04
N ASN A 181 9.04 -15.30 -20.84
CA ASN A 181 8.49 -14.30 -19.92
C ASN A 181 7.12 -14.68 -19.33
N LYS A 182 6.79 -15.97 -19.36
CA LYS A 182 5.62 -16.49 -18.67
C LYS A 182 5.97 -16.71 -17.20
N THR A 183 5.04 -16.36 -16.31
CA THR A 183 5.16 -16.70 -14.88
C THR A 183 5.03 -18.21 -14.73
N ILE A 184 5.92 -18.81 -13.95
CA ILE A 184 5.89 -20.25 -13.68
C ILE A 184 4.69 -20.56 -12.78
N VAL A 185 3.68 -21.24 -13.30
CA VAL A 185 2.54 -21.72 -12.51
C VAL A 185 2.76 -23.19 -12.15
N ASP A 186 3.39 -23.41 -11.00
CA ASP A 186 3.78 -24.74 -10.55
C ASP A 186 2.72 -25.36 -9.61
N ILE A 187 1.70 -25.94 -10.23
CA ILE A 187 0.57 -26.58 -9.52
C ILE A 187 1.02 -27.80 -8.71
N SER A 188 2.12 -28.43 -9.13
CA SER A 188 2.69 -29.61 -8.50
C SER A 188 3.57 -29.31 -7.28
N ASN A 189 3.86 -28.03 -7.01
CA ASN A 189 4.85 -27.57 -6.05
C ASN A 189 6.29 -28.07 -6.31
N TYR A 190 6.62 -28.46 -7.55
CA TYR A 190 7.95 -28.90 -7.94
C TYR A 190 9.02 -27.79 -7.85
N TYR A 191 8.72 -26.60 -8.37
CA TYR A 191 9.54 -25.39 -8.32
C TYR A 191 9.17 -24.45 -7.18
N SER A 192 8.04 -24.68 -6.52
CA SER A 192 7.58 -23.86 -5.40
C SER A 192 8.45 -23.98 -4.14
N VAL A 193 9.46 -24.84 -4.21
CA VAL A 193 10.50 -24.99 -3.19
C VAL A 193 11.62 -23.95 -3.38
N ILE A 194 11.75 -23.27 -4.53
CA ILE A 194 12.83 -22.30 -4.76
C ILE A 194 12.76 -21.18 -3.71
N THR A 195 13.81 -21.08 -2.90
CA THR A 195 13.96 -20.10 -1.83
C THR A 195 14.84 -18.96 -2.29
N LEU A 196 14.28 -17.75 -2.30
CA LEU A 196 15.00 -16.50 -2.54
C LEU A 196 15.32 -15.84 -1.20
N LYS A 197 16.57 -15.43 -1.04
CA LYS A 197 17.08 -14.70 0.11
C LYS A 197 17.77 -13.42 -0.32
N LEU A 198 17.45 -12.33 0.35
CA LEU A 198 18.21 -11.08 0.21
C LEU A 198 19.34 -11.06 1.24
N SER A 199 20.52 -10.72 0.77
CA SER A 199 21.72 -10.52 1.59
C SER A 199 22.26 -9.13 1.33
N TYR A 200 23.00 -8.57 2.26
CA TYR A 200 23.71 -7.34 2.01
C TYR A 200 25.16 -7.64 1.64
N THR A 201 25.66 -6.89 0.68
CA THR A 201 27.07 -6.88 0.32
C THR A 201 27.62 -5.49 0.55
N ASN A 202 28.70 -5.36 1.33
CA ASN A 202 29.48 -4.12 1.39
C ASN A 202 29.94 -3.80 -0.04
N GLN A 203 29.28 -2.86 -0.69
CA GLN A 203 29.58 -2.51 -2.07
C GLN A 203 30.76 -1.54 -2.11
N TYR A 204 31.92 -2.02 -1.66
CA TYR A 204 33.21 -1.58 -2.13
C TYR A 204 34.13 -2.80 -2.07
N PRO A 205 34.36 -3.52 -3.18
CA PRO A 205 35.68 -4.08 -3.33
C PRO A 205 36.62 -2.87 -3.30
N THR A 206 37.32 -2.64 -2.18
CA THR A 206 38.58 -1.91 -2.23
C THR A 206 39.28 -2.41 -3.47
N GLN A 207 39.58 -1.51 -4.42
CA GLN A 207 40.40 -1.85 -5.57
C GLN A 207 41.63 -2.54 -5.01
N LYS A 208 41.64 -3.87 -5.10
CA LYS A 208 42.83 -4.65 -4.80
C LYS A 208 43.69 -4.30 -5.99
N ASN A 209 44.61 -3.36 -5.79
CA ASN A 209 45.69 -3.13 -6.73
C ASN A 209 46.25 -4.50 -7.04
N GLU A 210 45.96 -4.99 -8.24
CA GLU A 210 46.66 -6.13 -8.82
C GLU A 210 48.11 -5.67 -8.93
N ILE A 211 48.89 -5.98 -7.88
CA ILE A 211 50.33 -6.07 -8.04
C ILE A 211 50.50 -7.21 -9.02
N TYR A 212 50.77 -6.86 -10.27
CA TYR A 212 51.33 -7.76 -11.25
C TYR A 212 52.62 -8.32 -10.65
N GLU A 213 52.53 -9.48 -10.01
CA GLU A 213 53.69 -10.34 -9.82
C GLU A 213 54.09 -10.80 -11.23
N ASN A 214 55.11 -10.15 -11.79
CA ASN A 214 55.89 -10.72 -12.87
C ASN A 214 56.43 -12.06 -12.40
N LYS A 215 55.77 -13.15 -12.82
CA LYS A 215 56.38 -14.46 -12.87
C LYS A 215 57.23 -14.51 -14.12
N ASP A 216 58.51 -14.22 -13.95
CA ASP A 216 59.54 -14.69 -14.86
C ASP A 216 59.49 -16.22 -14.87
N ASP A 217 59.39 -16.75 -16.09
CA ASP A 217 59.57 -18.16 -16.41
C ASP A 217 60.86 -18.69 -15.80
N ASN A 218 60.74 -19.76 -15.02
CA ASN A 218 61.76 -20.81 -15.02
C ASN A 218 61.15 -22.15 -14.60
N ASP A 219 61.27 -23.08 -15.54
CA ASP A 219 61.21 -24.53 -15.38
C ASP A 219 61.76 -25.03 -14.03
N ASN A 220 61.04 -25.97 -13.42
CA ASN A 220 61.47 -27.38 -13.35
C ASN A 220 60.61 -28.16 -12.34
N ASP A 221 59.99 -29.22 -12.87
CA ASP A 221 59.91 -30.57 -12.31
C ASP A 221 59.40 -30.87 -10.88
N VAL A 222 58.69 -32.01 -10.86
CA VAL A 222 58.51 -33.01 -9.78
C VAL A 222 57.17 -33.02 -9.03
N ASN A 223 56.40 -34.06 -9.36
CA ASN A 223 55.42 -34.83 -8.56
C ASN A 223 55.48 -34.66 -7.03
N ASN A 224 54.31 -34.52 -6.39
CA ASN A 224 53.74 -35.59 -5.55
C ASN A 224 52.38 -35.21 -4.94
N ASN A 225 51.55 -36.25 -4.81
CA ASN A 225 50.35 -36.33 -3.99
C ASN A 225 50.60 -35.83 -2.56
N ASP A 226 49.65 -35.12 -1.97
CA ASP A 226 48.96 -35.60 -0.77
C ASP A 226 47.75 -34.75 -0.35
N ASN A 227 46.74 -35.47 0.13
CA ASN A 227 45.50 -35.01 0.72
C ASN A 227 45.74 -34.25 2.04
N ASN A 228 45.17 -33.04 2.20
CA ASN A 228 44.44 -32.62 3.41
C ASN A 228 43.98 -31.16 3.28
N TYR A 229 42.67 -30.91 3.16
CA TYR A 229 42.11 -29.60 3.52
C TYR A 229 41.29 -29.76 4.80
N ASN A 230 42.00 -29.61 5.91
CA ASN A 230 41.42 -29.13 7.15
C ASN A 230 42.36 -28.05 7.67
N THR A 231 41.97 -26.78 7.53
CA THR A 231 42.69 -25.66 8.14
C THR A 231 41.69 -24.59 8.55
N ASN A 232 41.33 -24.66 9.84
CA ASN A 232 41.13 -23.48 10.65
C ASN A 232 42.29 -22.50 10.40
N ASN A 233 42.00 -21.37 9.77
CA ASN A 233 42.90 -20.22 9.78
C ASN A 233 42.26 -19.09 10.59
N ASN A 234 42.62 -19.07 11.87
CA ASN A 234 42.70 -17.84 12.65
C ASN A 234 43.80 -16.98 12.03
N ASN A 235 43.44 -16.08 11.11
CA ASN A 235 44.27 -14.94 10.77
C ASN A 235 43.64 -13.67 11.34
N ASN A 236 44.30 -13.17 12.38
CA ASN A 236 44.16 -11.80 12.87
C ASN A 236 44.69 -10.84 11.79
N ASP A 237 43.83 -10.49 10.84
CA ASP A 237 43.99 -9.29 10.05
C ASP A 237 43.17 -8.17 10.72
N ASN A 238 43.86 -7.31 11.46
CA ASN A 238 43.36 -6.03 11.96
C ASN A 238 43.16 -5.06 10.78
N ASN A 239 42.24 -5.38 9.87
CA ASN A 239 41.63 -4.39 9.02
C ASN A 239 40.40 -3.85 9.77
N ASN A 240 40.52 -2.62 10.26
CA ASN A 240 39.41 -1.79 10.70
C ASN A 240 38.49 -1.45 9.51
N ASN A 241 37.87 -2.47 8.92
CA ASN A 241 36.66 -2.27 8.17
C ASN A 241 35.61 -1.93 9.21
N ASN A 242 35.14 -0.68 9.19
CA ASN A 242 33.92 -0.26 9.87
C ASN A 242 32.78 -1.15 9.35
N ASN A 243 32.62 -2.33 9.93
CA ASN A 243 31.51 -3.22 9.65
C ASN A 243 30.27 -2.47 10.10
N LYS A 244 29.57 -1.87 9.13
CA LYS A 244 28.23 -1.35 9.36
C LYS A 244 27.41 -2.51 9.90
N ASN A 245 27.04 -2.44 11.17
CA ASN A 245 26.21 -3.45 11.78
C ASN A 245 24.79 -3.28 11.23
N TYR A 246 24.34 -4.25 10.44
CA TYR A 246 22.98 -4.33 9.94
C TYR A 246 22.37 -5.68 10.28
N LYS A 247 21.04 -5.72 10.31
CA LYS A 247 20.26 -6.96 10.45
C LYS A 247 19.04 -6.87 9.55
N LEU A 248 18.81 -7.94 8.80
CA LEU A 248 17.62 -8.09 7.96
C LEU A 248 16.69 -9.12 8.60
N LEU A 249 15.40 -8.80 8.64
CA LEU A 249 14.33 -9.74 8.99
C LEU A 249 13.37 -9.87 7.81
N GLY A 250 12.69 -11.01 7.67
CA GLY A 250 11.74 -11.24 6.57
C GLY A 250 12.36 -11.21 5.16
N ASN A 251 13.69 -11.38 5.08
CA ASN A 251 14.48 -11.33 3.84
C ASN A 251 14.56 -12.66 3.10
N VAL A 252 13.69 -13.61 3.44
CA VAL A 252 13.62 -14.95 2.84
C VAL A 252 12.18 -15.20 2.43
N CYS A 253 11.98 -15.73 1.23
CA CYS A 253 10.69 -16.15 0.72
C CYS A 253 10.84 -17.40 -0.15
N ASN A 254 9.74 -18.10 -0.35
CA ASN A 254 9.64 -19.16 -1.34
C ASN A 254 8.75 -18.69 -2.49
N PHE A 255 9.06 -19.13 -3.70
CA PHE A 255 8.13 -18.92 -4.82
C PHE A 255 6.94 -19.85 -4.66
N ILE A 256 5.73 -19.31 -4.68
CA ILE A 256 4.48 -20.08 -4.70
C ILE A 256 3.74 -19.67 -5.97
N ASN A 257 3.50 -20.62 -6.88
CA ASN A 257 2.96 -20.32 -8.21
C ASN A 257 3.74 -19.20 -8.93
N GLY A 258 5.08 -19.27 -8.80
CA GLY A 258 5.99 -18.34 -9.45
C GLY A 258 6.06 -16.95 -8.81
N LYS A 259 5.47 -16.75 -7.62
CA LYS A 259 5.54 -15.47 -6.90
C LYS A 259 6.19 -15.62 -5.54
N CYS A 260 7.10 -14.70 -5.21
CA CYS A 260 7.63 -14.53 -3.86
C CYS A 260 7.26 -13.12 -3.38
N GLU A 261 6.59 -13.05 -2.24
CA GLU A 261 6.16 -11.77 -1.64
C GLU A 261 6.87 -11.59 -0.29
N MET A 262 7.76 -10.59 -0.21
CA MET A 262 8.45 -10.22 1.01
C MET A 262 7.74 -9.02 1.66
N ASN A 263 6.56 -9.24 2.23
CA ASN A 263 5.77 -8.17 2.86
C ASN A 263 6.26 -7.77 4.27
N ASN A 264 7.12 -8.61 4.86
CA ASN A 264 7.64 -8.44 6.22
C ASN A 264 9.15 -8.16 6.24
N LEU A 265 9.73 -7.71 5.12
CA LEU A 265 11.15 -7.37 5.07
C LEU A 265 11.40 -6.14 5.94
N GLN A 266 12.35 -6.23 6.86
CA GLN A 266 12.77 -5.10 7.71
C GLN A 266 14.29 -5.00 7.72
N ILE A 267 14.79 -3.77 7.75
CA ILE A 267 16.22 -3.46 7.87
C ILE A 267 16.48 -2.69 9.16
N PHE A 268 17.35 -3.24 10.02
CA PHE A 268 17.81 -2.63 11.26
C PHE A 268 19.26 -2.21 11.05
N ALA A 269 19.49 -0.94 10.76
CA ALA A 269 20.80 -0.43 10.41
C ALA A 269 20.89 1.09 10.69
N SER A 270 22.11 1.62 10.76
CA SER A 270 22.32 3.07 10.85
C SER A 270 21.93 3.78 9.55
N PRO A 271 21.59 5.07 9.59
CA PRO A 271 21.21 5.82 8.40
C PRO A 271 22.32 5.81 7.35
N ASP A 272 22.05 5.23 6.19
CA ASP A 272 22.99 5.05 5.09
C ASP A 272 22.29 4.42 3.87
N ARG A 273 23.02 4.26 2.78
CA ARG A 273 22.59 3.48 1.62
C ARG A 273 23.05 2.03 1.74
N TYR A 274 22.13 1.11 1.51
CA TYR A 274 22.34 -0.33 1.55
C TYR A 274 21.95 -0.95 0.21
N VAL A 275 22.77 -1.88 -0.28
CA VAL A 275 22.48 -2.64 -1.50
C VAL A 275 22.20 -4.09 -1.14
N LEU A 276 20.99 -4.54 -1.47
CA LEU A 276 20.58 -5.92 -1.26
C LEU A 276 20.85 -6.75 -2.50
N LYS A 277 21.61 -7.82 -2.32
CA LYS A 277 21.92 -8.83 -3.32
C LYS A 277 21.01 -10.05 -3.14
N PRO A 278 20.24 -10.43 -4.16
CA PRO A 278 19.45 -11.65 -4.13
C PRO A 278 20.34 -12.90 -4.28
N ILE A 279 19.98 -13.96 -3.58
CA ILE A 279 20.64 -15.28 -3.58
C ILE A 279 19.55 -16.35 -3.60
N ILE A 280 19.75 -17.40 -4.38
CA ILE A 280 18.90 -18.60 -4.35
C ILE A 280 19.59 -19.66 -3.50
N GLU A 281 18.93 -20.15 -2.44
CA GLU A 281 19.58 -21.06 -1.47
C GLU A 281 19.53 -22.54 -1.87
N ASN A 282 18.52 -22.97 -2.62
CA ASN A 282 18.21 -24.40 -2.80
C ASN A 282 17.95 -24.82 -4.26
N ASN A 283 18.46 -24.06 -5.24
CA ASN A 283 18.41 -24.43 -6.65
C ASN A 283 19.82 -24.56 -7.22
N LYS A 284 20.08 -25.66 -7.94
CA LYS A 284 21.35 -25.88 -8.65
C LYS A 284 21.38 -25.20 -10.02
N ASN A 285 20.21 -24.85 -10.55
CA ASN A 285 20.10 -24.19 -11.84
C ASN A 285 20.43 -22.70 -11.70
N GLU A 286 21.21 -22.19 -12.65
CA GLU A 286 21.45 -20.76 -12.80
C GLU A 286 20.13 -20.08 -13.20
N ILE A 287 19.67 -19.15 -12.37
CA ILE A 287 18.52 -18.28 -12.62
C ILE A 287 19.06 -16.84 -12.61
N ILE A 288 18.74 -16.08 -13.65
CA ILE A 288 19.20 -14.70 -13.80
C ILE A 288 18.29 -13.76 -13.00
N PHE A 289 18.85 -12.79 -12.32
CA PHE A 289 18.08 -11.68 -11.76
C PHE A 289 17.96 -10.59 -12.83
N ASN A 290 16.74 -10.40 -13.35
CA ASN A 290 16.45 -9.44 -14.43
C ASN A 290 15.89 -8.13 -13.84
N PHE A 291 16.67 -7.50 -12.97
CA PHE A 291 16.41 -6.20 -12.36
C PHE A 291 17.75 -5.63 -11.88
N ASP A 292 17.80 -4.31 -11.73
CA ASP A 292 18.96 -3.61 -11.18
C ASP A 292 19.18 -3.98 -9.70
N GLU A 293 20.30 -3.55 -9.12
CA GLU A 293 20.53 -3.73 -7.69
C GLU A 293 19.41 -3.11 -6.84
N ILE A 294 19.03 -3.78 -5.74
CA ILE A 294 17.99 -3.28 -4.84
C ILE A 294 18.64 -2.32 -3.85
N GLU A 295 18.57 -1.02 -4.13
CA GLU A 295 19.06 0.01 -3.22
C GLU A 295 17.99 0.40 -2.19
N ILE A 296 18.37 0.36 -0.92
CA ILE A 296 17.58 0.84 0.21
C ILE A 296 18.32 2.00 0.86
N GLN A 297 17.70 3.17 0.83
CA GLN A 297 18.11 4.34 1.62
C GLN A 297 17.48 4.20 3.00
N VAL A 298 18.30 3.96 4.02
CA VAL A 298 17.85 3.97 5.42
C VAL A 298 18.00 5.39 5.95
N ASP A 299 16.88 6.00 6.28
CA ASP A 299 16.83 7.35 6.84
C ASP A 299 16.95 7.32 8.37
N ASP A 300 17.27 8.45 8.98
CA ASP A 300 17.28 8.57 10.45
C ASP A 300 15.85 8.61 11.01
N CYS A 301 15.71 8.38 12.31
CA CYS A 301 14.41 8.44 12.96
C CYS A 301 13.80 9.84 12.82
N ASN A 302 12.49 9.89 12.57
CA ASN A 302 11.76 11.16 12.61
C ASN A 302 11.79 11.76 14.04
N GLU A 303 11.60 13.06 14.16
CA GLU A 303 11.54 13.75 15.48
C GLU A 303 10.44 13.19 16.41
N GLU A 304 9.42 12.55 15.84
CA GLU A 304 8.32 11.90 16.58
C GLU A 304 8.65 10.45 16.99
N GLN A 305 9.80 9.92 16.61
CA GLN A 305 10.23 8.55 16.90
C GLN A 305 11.43 8.52 17.85
N ILE A 306 11.65 7.36 18.48
CA ILE A 306 12.76 7.13 19.41
C ILE A 306 13.81 6.27 18.72
N LYS A 307 15.06 6.73 18.71
CA LYS A 307 16.21 5.94 18.25
C LYS A 307 16.60 4.93 19.32
N MET A 308 16.33 3.66 19.04
CA MET A 308 16.61 2.55 19.94
C MET A 308 17.77 1.71 19.42
N THR A 309 18.45 1.02 20.33
CA THR A 309 19.50 0.04 20.00
C THR A 309 19.14 -1.28 20.66
N ASP A 310 19.13 -2.37 19.89
CA ASP A 310 18.87 -3.69 20.42
C ASP A 310 20.08 -4.24 21.21
N LYS A 311 19.90 -5.41 21.83
CA LYS A 311 20.93 -6.07 22.67
C LYS A 311 22.22 -6.39 21.90
N ASN A 312 22.14 -6.47 20.57
CA ASN A 312 23.24 -6.79 19.67
C ASN A 312 23.86 -5.55 19.03
N GLY A 313 23.38 -4.34 19.38
CA GLY A 313 23.90 -3.08 18.86
C GLY A 313 23.23 -2.60 17.57
N TYR A 314 22.12 -3.20 17.13
CA TYR A 314 21.42 -2.75 15.93
C TYR A 314 20.47 -1.59 16.24
N THR A 315 20.59 -0.52 15.46
CA THR A 315 19.76 0.68 15.58
C THR A 315 18.41 0.51 14.86
N PHE A 316 17.34 1.01 15.46
CA PHE A 316 16.00 1.08 14.86
C PHE A 316 15.18 2.21 15.46
N CYS A 317 14.12 2.61 14.76
CA CYS A 317 13.21 3.65 15.20
C CYS A 317 11.95 3.02 15.77
N ALA A 318 11.60 3.40 16.99
CA ALA A 318 10.40 2.93 17.67
C ALA A 318 9.38 4.05 17.80
N THR A 319 8.11 3.73 17.58
CA THR A 319 7.01 4.64 17.92
C THR A 319 6.93 4.77 19.45
N PRO A 320 6.94 6.00 19.99
CA PRO A 320 6.84 6.22 21.43
C PRO A 320 5.52 5.65 21.98
N ILE A 321 5.60 4.99 23.13
CA ILE A 321 4.45 4.43 23.83
C ILE A 321 4.01 5.41 24.92
N CYS A 322 2.77 5.87 24.88
CA CYS A 322 2.20 6.73 25.91
C CYS A 322 1.31 5.93 26.86
N THR A 323 0.91 6.53 27.99
CA THR A 323 -0.05 5.92 28.91
C THR A 323 -1.38 5.63 28.21
N ASN A 324 -2.11 4.62 28.66
CA ASN A 324 -3.45 4.28 28.12
C ASN A 324 -4.46 5.44 28.24
N SER A 325 -4.18 6.43 29.07
CA SER A 325 -5.01 7.63 29.20
C SER A 325 -4.82 8.63 28.04
N CYS A 326 -3.74 8.49 27.26
CA CYS A 326 -3.49 9.29 26.07
C CYS A 326 -4.23 8.70 24.85
N PRO A 327 -5.21 9.41 24.27
CA PRO A 327 -6.04 8.93 23.15
C PRO A 327 -5.31 9.06 21.79
N VAL A 328 -4.21 8.31 21.64
CA VAL A 328 -3.34 8.32 20.46
C VAL A 328 -4.14 7.90 19.21
N GLY A 329 -4.02 8.69 18.14
CA GLY A 329 -4.72 8.45 16.86
C GLY A 329 -6.15 9.00 16.80
N ILE A 330 -6.67 9.54 17.92
CA ILE A 330 -7.99 10.17 17.96
C ILE A 330 -7.84 11.67 18.23
N THR A 331 -7.42 12.04 19.44
CA THR A 331 -7.30 13.44 19.87
C THR A 331 -5.90 13.81 20.33
N ALA A 332 -4.97 12.84 20.32
CA ALA A 332 -3.58 13.03 20.68
C ALA A 332 -2.63 12.27 19.74
N ARG A 333 -1.35 12.65 19.81
CA ARG A 333 -0.19 11.89 19.33
C ARG A 333 0.79 11.70 20.48
N CYS A 334 1.55 10.61 20.46
CA CYS A 334 2.59 10.37 21.44
C CYS A 334 3.92 10.89 20.89
N LEU A 335 4.63 11.71 21.65
CA LEU A 335 5.93 12.26 21.27
C LEU A 335 7.00 11.84 22.28
N PRO A 336 8.25 11.61 21.85
CA PRO A 336 9.34 11.37 22.78
C PRO A 336 9.71 12.66 23.51
N LYS A 337 10.07 12.56 24.80
CA LYS A 337 10.61 13.73 25.54
C LYS A 337 12.00 14.15 25.07
N SER A 338 12.79 13.19 24.60
CA SER A 338 14.05 13.43 23.90
C SER A 338 14.23 12.37 22.82
N PRO A 339 14.47 12.77 21.55
CA PRO A 339 14.76 11.84 20.46
C PRO A 339 15.99 10.94 20.71
N GLU A 340 16.92 11.41 21.56
CA GLU A 340 18.17 10.70 21.90
C GLU A 340 18.02 9.65 23.01
N SER A 341 16.81 9.49 23.57
CA SER A 341 16.57 8.47 24.60
C SER A 341 16.71 7.07 24.03
N ASN A 342 17.58 6.23 24.59
CA ASN A 342 17.68 4.82 24.20
C ASN A 342 16.59 3.92 24.82
N LYS A 343 15.60 4.51 25.51
CA LYS A 343 14.51 3.81 26.19
C LYS A 343 13.16 4.42 25.77
N ASN A 344 12.28 3.57 25.26
CA ASN A 344 10.88 3.88 25.02
C ASN A 344 10.05 3.58 26.29
N ASP A 345 10.13 4.50 27.25
CA ASP A 345 9.45 4.38 28.54
C ASP A 345 8.17 5.23 28.55
N VAL A 346 7.05 4.59 28.89
CA VAL A 346 5.71 5.18 28.99
C VAL A 346 5.70 6.44 29.87
N LEU A 347 6.50 6.46 30.93
CA LEU A 347 6.56 7.59 31.87
C LEU A 347 7.36 8.78 31.34
N ASN A 348 8.19 8.56 30.32
CA ASN A 348 9.04 9.59 29.75
C ASN A 348 8.46 10.18 28.46
N ASN A 349 7.51 9.52 27.80
CA ASN A 349 6.89 10.05 26.59
C ASN A 349 5.77 11.05 26.91
N VAL A 350 5.56 12.01 26.01
CA VAL A 350 4.63 13.12 26.19
C VAL A 350 3.38 12.88 25.33
N CYS A 351 2.21 12.91 25.97
CA CYS A 351 0.94 12.97 25.26
C CYS A 351 0.74 14.39 24.73
N HIS A 352 0.78 14.56 23.42
CA HIS A 352 0.59 15.85 22.77
C HIS A 352 -0.78 15.92 22.12
N CYS A 353 -1.59 16.90 22.53
CA CYS A 353 -2.94 17.04 22.01
C CYS A 353 -2.95 17.55 20.58
N ASN A 354 -3.79 16.95 19.75
CA ASN A 354 -4.05 17.43 18.40
C ASN A 354 -4.74 18.81 18.47
N SER A 355 -4.63 19.59 17.39
CA SER A 355 -5.26 20.92 17.33
C SER A 355 -6.76 20.83 17.66
N GLY A 356 -7.23 21.74 18.53
CA GLY A 356 -8.61 21.75 19.02
C GLY A 356 -8.85 20.94 20.30
N TRP A 357 -7.82 20.30 20.87
CA TRP A 357 -7.89 19.55 22.12
C TRP A 357 -6.86 20.04 23.14
N LYS A 358 -7.19 19.94 24.43
CA LYS A 358 -6.33 20.29 25.57
C LYS A 358 -6.55 19.34 26.76
N GLY A 359 -5.82 19.57 27.84
CA GLY A 359 -5.84 18.76 29.06
C GLY A 359 -4.79 17.64 29.04
N ASP A 360 -4.45 17.09 30.20
CA ASP A 360 -3.37 16.09 30.35
C ASP A 360 -3.61 14.80 29.54
N ASN A 361 -4.89 14.51 29.24
CA ASN A 361 -5.32 13.36 28.45
C ASN A 361 -5.97 13.76 27.12
N CYS A 362 -5.83 15.03 26.69
CA CYS A 362 -6.37 15.52 25.42
C CYS A 362 -7.87 15.23 25.19
N ASN A 363 -8.64 15.24 26.27
CA ASN A 363 -10.06 14.93 26.29
C ASN A 363 -10.95 16.18 26.37
N GLU A 364 -10.36 17.36 26.55
CA GLU A 364 -11.09 18.62 26.57
C GLU A 364 -11.02 19.30 25.21
N LYS A 365 -12.17 19.59 24.59
CA LYS A 365 -12.18 20.43 23.38
C LYS A 365 -11.84 21.87 23.74
N ILE A 366 -10.99 22.49 22.93
CA ILE A 366 -10.75 23.93 22.99
C ILE A 366 -11.96 24.61 22.36
N PHE A 367 -12.81 25.20 23.18
CA PHE A 367 -13.85 26.11 22.72
C PHE A 367 -13.22 27.48 22.56
N VAL A 368 -13.15 27.96 21.32
CA VAL A 368 -12.86 29.36 21.03
C VAL A 368 -14.13 30.13 21.34
N ASP A 369 -14.07 31.02 22.32
CA ASP A 369 -15.16 31.94 22.63
C ASP A 369 -15.23 32.99 21.52
N PHE A 370 -16.08 32.72 20.53
CA PHE A 370 -16.48 33.74 19.57
C PHE A 370 -17.54 34.60 20.26
N GLY A 371 -17.12 35.59 21.06
CA GLY A 371 -18.01 36.70 21.39
C GLY A 371 -18.45 37.36 20.09
N PRO A 372 -19.73 37.23 19.66
CA PRO A 372 -20.13 37.78 18.38
C PRO A 372 -20.09 39.30 18.46
N ASN A 373 -19.23 39.93 17.66
CA ASN A 373 -19.36 41.35 17.38
C ASN A 373 -20.58 41.54 16.46
N ILE A 374 -21.70 41.98 17.03
CA ILE A 374 -22.94 42.21 16.30
C ILE A 374 -22.98 43.66 15.82
N ILE A 375 -22.97 43.87 14.51
CA ILE A 375 -23.19 45.18 13.87
C ILE A 375 -24.43 45.06 12.99
N THR A 376 -25.41 45.95 13.16
CA THR A 376 -26.69 45.98 12.43
C THR A 376 -26.98 47.39 11.88
N GLU A 377 -27.84 47.51 10.87
CA GLU A 377 -28.32 48.79 10.36
C GLU A 377 -29.40 49.37 11.32
N ILE A 378 -29.44 50.71 11.48
CA ILE A 378 -30.18 51.40 12.57
C ILE A 378 -31.68 51.13 12.57
N ASP A 379 -32.26 50.81 11.41
CA ASP A 379 -33.70 50.71 11.22
C ASP A 379 -34.30 49.38 11.70
N GLU A 380 -33.46 48.40 12.08
CA GLU A 380 -33.88 47.07 12.57
C GLU A 380 -33.47 46.81 14.04
N LEU A 381 -33.00 47.82 14.77
CA LEU A 381 -32.66 47.72 16.20
C LEU A 381 -33.91 47.71 17.08
N LEU A 382 -34.62 46.58 17.11
CA LEU A 382 -35.37 46.17 18.29
C LEU A 382 -34.57 45.09 19.02
N TRP A 383 -33.86 45.52 20.07
CA TRP A 383 -33.32 44.70 21.17
C TRP A 383 -32.15 43.75 20.85
N LEU A 384 -30.93 44.18 21.22
CA LEU A 384 -29.79 43.29 21.49
C LEU A 384 -28.81 44.00 22.46
N GLU A 385 -28.93 43.71 23.76
CA GLU A 385 -27.98 44.15 24.81
C GLU A 385 -26.84 43.14 24.97
N THR A 386 -25.90 42.98 24.02
CA THR A 386 -24.70 42.14 24.30
C THR A 386 -23.40 42.52 23.57
N ALA A 387 -23.27 43.67 22.89
CA ALA A 387 -22.03 43.98 22.16
C ALA A 387 -21.24 45.15 22.78
N ASP A 388 -19.95 44.93 23.08
CA ASP A 388 -18.99 45.94 23.57
C ASP A 388 -18.52 46.93 22.49
N VAL A 389 -18.88 46.67 21.22
CA VAL A 389 -18.63 47.56 20.09
C VAL A 389 -19.90 47.70 19.27
N ILE A 390 -20.38 48.93 19.10
CA ILE A 390 -21.54 49.25 18.24
C ILE A 390 -21.01 49.95 16.99
N GLY A 391 -21.25 49.36 15.82
CA GLY A 391 -21.02 50.01 14.52
C GLY A 391 -22.33 50.61 13.97
N VAL A 392 -22.29 51.82 13.43
CA VAL A 392 -23.40 52.46 12.71
C VAL A 392 -22.98 52.73 11.28
N ILE A 393 -23.74 52.21 10.30
CA ILE A 393 -23.49 52.48 8.88
C ILE A 393 -24.36 53.66 8.43
N GLU A 394 -23.71 54.74 8.02
CA GLU A 394 -24.34 55.93 7.46
C GLU A 394 -24.23 55.91 5.93
N LYS A 395 -25.35 56.14 5.23
CA LYS A 395 -25.37 56.28 3.77
C LYS A 395 -25.06 57.73 3.42
N THR A 396 -23.92 57.97 2.77
CA THR A 396 -23.49 59.30 2.31
C THR A 396 -23.65 59.43 0.79
N ALA A 397 -23.58 60.65 0.27
CA ALA A 397 -23.65 60.90 -1.18
C ALA A 397 -22.55 60.18 -1.99
N ASN A 398 -21.43 59.80 -1.35
CA ASN A 398 -20.26 59.19 -1.98
C ASN A 398 -20.08 57.70 -1.64
N GLY A 399 -21.05 57.06 -0.96
CA GLY A 399 -20.98 55.65 -0.54
C GLY A 399 -21.44 55.42 0.91
N LYS A 400 -21.17 54.25 1.46
CA LYS A 400 -21.46 53.92 2.86
C LYS A 400 -20.26 54.28 3.75
N ARG A 401 -20.49 54.95 4.88
CA ARG A 401 -19.51 55.27 5.91
C ARG A 401 -19.85 54.49 7.18
N VAL A 402 -18.87 53.84 7.80
CA VAL A 402 -19.09 53.11 9.06
C VAL A 402 -18.50 53.92 10.21
N HIS A 403 -19.34 54.22 11.21
CA HIS A 403 -18.93 54.76 12.50
C HIS A 403 -18.83 53.61 13.49
N TYR A 404 -17.83 53.58 14.36
CA TYR A 404 -17.74 52.59 15.43
C TYR A 404 -17.62 53.29 16.79
N LEU A 405 -18.34 52.78 17.78
CA LEU A 405 -18.27 53.17 19.18
C LEU A 405 -17.68 52.00 19.95
N TRP A 406 -16.53 52.23 20.58
CA TRP A 406 -15.89 51.26 21.46
C TRP A 406 -16.21 51.63 22.91
N ASN A 407 -16.86 50.73 23.66
CA ASN A 407 -17.06 50.94 25.09
C ASN A 407 -15.79 50.58 25.86
N GLY A 408 -14.82 51.51 25.84
CA GLY A 408 -13.55 51.33 26.54
C GLY A 408 -13.51 51.94 27.96
N ASN A 409 -14.38 52.91 28.29
CA ASN A 409 -14.56 53.57 29.60
C ASN A 409 -15.15 55.01 29.43
N MET A 410 -16.46 55.23 29.34
CA MET A 410 -17.03 56.59 29.49
C MET A 410 -18.44 56.66 30.12
N ASP A 411 -18.56 57.49 31.16
CA ASP A 411 -19.74 57.80 31.98
C ASP A 411 -20.82 58.67 31.28
N LYS A 412 -21.32 58.30 30.09
CA LYS A 412 -22.52 58.96 29.52
C LYS A 412 -23.65 57.97 29.28
N PRO A 413 -24.86 58.22 29.82
CA PRO A 413 -25.97 57.30 29.66
C PRO A 413 -26.55 57.42 28.26
N TYR A 414 -26.82 56.27 27.64
CA TYR A 414 -27.72 56.14 26.49
C TYR A 414 -29.13 56.69 26.82
N PRO A 415 -29.95 57.05 25.84
CA PRO A 415 -31.34 57.42 26.10
C PRO A 415 -32.05 56.25 26.80
N VAL A 416 -32.59 56.56 27.99
CA VAL A 416 -33.26 55.62 28.88
C VAL A 416 -34.51 55.07 28.19
N VAL A 417 -34.47 53.80 27.77
CA VAL A 417 -35.69 53.03 27.53
C VAL A 417 -36.42 52.93 28.87
N GLN A 418 -37.73 53.24 28.89
CA GLN A 418 -38.54 53.09 30.10
C GLN A 418 -38.39 51.65 30.63
N LYS A 419 -38.11 51.53 31.94
CA LYS A 419 -37.91 50.27 32.67
C LYS A 419 -38.76 49.13 32.11
N VAL A 420 -38.13 48.21 31.40
CA VAL A 420 -38.70 46.88 31.18
C VAL A 420 -38.73 46.18 32.54
N PRO A 421 -39.82 45.45 32.89
CA PRO A 421 -39.86 44.68 34.13
C PRO A 421 -38.64 43.75 34.20
N LYS A 422 -37.91 43.79 35.33
CA LYS A 422 -36.86 42.81 35.61
C LYS A 422 -37.50 41.41 35.55
N ILE A 423 -37.16 40.63 34.54
CA ILE A 423 -37.53 39.23 34.49
C ILE A 423 -36.47 38.48 35.31
N GLU A 424 -36.88 37.88 36.42
CA GLU A 424 -35.99 37.09 37.27
C GLU A 424 -35.59 35.80 36.55
N ALA A 425 -34.30 35.66 36.24
CA ALA A 425 -33.74 34.53 35.50
C ALA A 425 -34.00 33.15 36.17
N GLU A 426 -34.35 33.16 37.46
CA GLU A 426 -34.68 31.98 38.27
C GLU A 426 -35.98 31.29 37.84
N LYS A 427 -36.80 31.91 36.99
CA LYS A 427 -38.09 31.37 36.53
C LYS A 427 -38.02 30.52 35.26
N PHE A 428 -36.86 30.44 34.59
CA PHE A 428 -36.72 29.67 33.36
C PHE A 428 -36.02 28.33 33.60
N THR A 429 -36.60 27.24 33.09
CA THR A 429 -35.93 25.93 33.05
C THR A 429 -34.71 26.00 32.11
N LYS A 430 -33.56 25.44 32.53
CA LYS A 430 -32.35 25.30 31.70
C LYS A 430 -32.58 24.29 30.55
N LYS A 431 -33.38 24.65 29.56
CA LYS A 431 -33.43 23.95 28.26
C LYS A 431 -32.51 24.67 27.29
N PHE A 432 -31.59 23.94 26.67
CA PHE A 432 -30.67 24.48 25.69
C PHE A 432 -31.39 24.59 24.35
N LEU A 433 -31.49 25.79 23.80
CA LEU A 433 -31.79 25.99 22.38
C LEU A 433 -30.48 25.81 21.61
N THR A 434 -30.45 24.86 20.68
CA THR A 434 -29.29 24.64 19.81
C THR A 434 -29.58 25.25 18.46
N ILE A 435 -28.70 26.14 18.01
CA ILE A 435 -28.78 26.78 16.70
C ILE A 435 -27.60 26.26 15.88
N ASP A 436 -27.90 25.56 14.79
CA ASP A 436 -26.88 25.11 13.85
C ASP A 436 -26.55 26.27 12.90
N VAL A 437 -25.26 26.61 12.82
CA VAL A 437 -24.77 27.71 11.98
C VAL A 437 -23.95 27.12 10.84
N SER A 438 -24.37 27.37 9.59
CA SER A 438 -23.67 26.90 8.39
C SER A 438 -22.92 28.05 7.69
N ILE A 439 -21.64 27.81 7.36
CA ILE A 439 -20.74 28.76 6.66
C ILE A 439 -20.16 28.09 5.39
N PRO A 440 -20.11 28.79 4.24
CA PRO A 440 -20.68 30.12 4.01
C PRO A 440 -22.19 30.00 3.75
N GLY A 441 -22.98 30.83 4.45
CA GLY A 441 -24.40 31.02 4.15
C GLY A 441 -24.59 31.87 2.89
N LEU A 442 -25.49 32.86 2.94
CA LEU A 442 -25.99 33.70 1.83
C LEU A 442 -24.95 34.57 1.05
N GLY A 443 -23.68 34.18 1.02
CA GLY A 443 -22.61 34.78 0.22
C GLY A 443 -21.65 35.64 1.04
N PHE A 444 -20.58 36.07 0.35
CA PHE A 444 -19.62 37.05 0.85
C PHE A 444 -19.90 38.39 0.15
N ASP A 445 -20.10 39.45 0.91
CA ASP A 445 -20.15 40.80 0.36
C ASP A 445 -19.03 41.63 0.97
N GLY A 446 -18.22 42.28 0.15
CA GLY A 446 -17.02 42.99 0.59
C GLY A 446 -17.13 44.48 0.28
N VAL A 447 -17.03 45.34 1.28
CA VAL A 447 -16.84 46.78 1.07
C VAL A 447 -15.35 47.07 1.13
N PRO A 448 -14.68 47.35 -0.01
CA PRO A 448 -13.28 47.77 0.01
C PRO A 448 -13.17 49.12 0.74
N ALA A 449 -12.23 49.24 1.67
CA ALA A 449 -11.94 50.51 2.31
C ALA A 449 -11.17 51.42 1.34
N LEU A 450 -11.68 52.62 1.11
CA LEU A 450 -10.97 53.66 0.36
C LEU A 450 -10.14 54.49 1.35
N ALA A 451 -8.82 54.48 1.20
CA ALA A 451 -7.94 55.36 1.95
C ALA A 451 -7.96 56.75 1.30
N TYR A 452 -8.14 57.80 2.09
CA TYR A 452 -8.06 59.19 1.64
C TYR A 452 -6.85 59.87 2.31
N ASN A 453 -6.18 60.77 1.60
CA ASN A 453 -5.17 61.64 2.19
C ASN A 453 -5.83 62.75 3.02
N GLU A 454 -5.03 63.50 3.77
CA GLU A 454 -5.49 64.62 4.62
C GLU A 454 -6.18 65.74 3.80
N GLU A 455 -6.01 65.75 2.49
CA GLU A 455 -6.62 66.69 1.54
C GLU A 455 -7.91 66.15 0.88
N GLY A 456 -8.35 64.93 1.22
CA GLY A 456 -9.58 64.32 0.74
C GLY A 456 -9.51 63.60 -0.61
N GLY A 457 -8.31 63.40 -1.18
CA GLY A 457 -8.07 62.63 -2.41
C GLY A 457 -7.79 61.15 -2.14
N PRO A 458 -8.24 60.21 -3.00
CA PRO A 458 -8.04 58.78 -2.81
C PRO A 458 -6.55 58.39 -2.94
N ILE A 459 -5.98 57.80 -1.89
CA ILE A 459 -4.67 57.15 -1.93
C ILE A 459 -4.93 55.71 -2.37
N GLY A 460 -4.22 55.22 -3.40
CA GLY A 460 -4.45 53.90 -4.01
C GLY A 460 -4.64 52.73 -3.04
N THR A 461 -5.26 51.66 -3.53
CA THR A 461 -5.81 50.52 -2.78
C THR A 461 -4.81 49.90 -1.79
N LYS A 462 -4.75 50.42 -0.56
CA LYS A 462 -4.31 49.63 0.58
C LYS A 462 -5.44 48.64 0.87
N SER A 463 -5.11 47.36 0.79
CA SER A 463 -5.98 46.19 0.77
C SER A 463 -6.64 45.89 2.11
N SER A 464 -7.34 46.88 2.66
CA SER A 464 -8.28 46.69 3.75
C SER A 464 -9.67 46.58 3.15
N ALA A 465 -10.31 45.43 3.31
CA ALA A 465 -11.70 45.23 2.93
C ALA A 465 -12.49 44.83 4.17
N VAL A 466 -13.68 45.37 4.28
CA VAL A 466 -14.69 44.90 5.23
C VAL A 466 -15.44 43.78 4.53
N LEU A 467 -15.30 42.55 5.03
CA LEU A 467 -16.03 41.39 4.51
C LEU A 467 -17.24 41.11 5.41
N LYS A 468 -18.43 41.12 4.83
CA LYS A 468 -19.66 40.55 5.38
C LYS A 468 -19.67 39.06 5.06
N LEU A 469 -19.48 38.24 6.08
CA LEU A 469 -19.78 36.81 5.99
C LEU A 469 -21.28 36.58 6.23
N GLY A 470 -22.00 36.10 5.22
CA GLY A 470 -23.32 35.53 5.43
C GLY A 470 -23.21 34.14 6.05
N PHE A 471 -24.03 33.85 7.06
CA PHE A 471 -24.27 32.51 7.57
C PHE A 471 -25.77 32.25 7.64
N THR A 472 -26.16 31.00 7.47
CA THR A 472 -27.55 30.57 7.68
C THR A 472 -27.63 29.86 9.03
N CYS A 473 -28.55 30.32 9.88
CA CYS A 473 -28.88 29.66 11.13
C CYS A 473 -30.13 28.81 10.93
N ALA A 474 -30.10 27.56 11.36
CA ALA A 474 -31.28 26.73 11.51
C ALA A 474 -31.43 26.38 12.98
N ALA A 475 -32.60 26.67 13.55
CA ALA A 475 -32.96 26.11 14.85
C ALA A 475 -33.48 24.69 14.64
N ASN A 476 -33.11 23.77 15.52
CA ASN A 476 -33.63 22.40 15.49
C ASN A 476 -35.12 22.30 15.87
N THR A 477 -35.74 23.41 16.30
CA THR A 477 -37.17 23.48 16.62
C THR A 477 -37.75 24.80 16.12
N GLU A 478 -38.97 24.78 15.58
CA GLU A 478 -39.71 25.98 15.18
C GLU A 478 -40.45 26.66 16.35
N GLN A 479 -40.58 25.98 17.50
CA GLN A 479 -41.27 26.47 18.69
C GLN A 479 -40.45 26.18 19.95
N PHE A 480 -40.00 27.23 20.64
CA PHE A 480 -39.37 27.11 21.94
C PHE A 480 -40.29 27.67 23.03
N THR A 481 -40.93 26.78 23.80
CA THR A 481 -41.73 27.18 24.97
C THR A 481 -40.93 26.90 26.24
N GLY A 482 -40.60 27.97 26.98
CA GLY A 482 -40.16 27.84 28.36
C GLY A 482 -41.31 27.25 29.17
N ALA A 483 -41.12 26.10 29.78
CA ALA A 483 -42.12 25.53 30.67
C ALA A 483 -42.07 26.30 31.99
N ASP A 484 -43.15 26.97 32.37
CA ASP A 484 -43.34 27.47 33.73
C ASP A 484 -43.30 26.27 34.70
N GLN A 485 -42.54 26.38 35.79
CA GLN A 485 -42.50 25.31 36.79
C GLN A 485 -43.87 25.21 37.50
N GLN A 486 -44.73 24.32 37.01
CA GLN A 486 -45.80 23.82 37.86
C GLN A 486 -45.20 22.87 38.91
N GLN A 487 -45.50 23.19 40.17
CA GLN A 487 -45.09 22.47 41.36
C GLN A 487 -45.47 20.98 41.24
N PRO A 488 -44.53 20.04 41.38
CA PRO A 488 -44.84 18.61 41.21
C PRO A 488 -45.77 18.14 42.33
N GLU A 489 -46.91 17.54 41.96
CA GLU A 489 -47.72 16.75 42.89
C GLU A 489 -46.93 15.56 43.40
N THR A 490 -46.98 15.36 44.71
CA THR A 490 -46.28 14.30 45.45
C THR A 490 -46.59 12.91 44.88
N PRO A 491 -45.59 12.12 44.44
CA PRO A 491 -45.82 10.76 43.99
C PRO A 491 -46.35 9.90 45.14
N LYS A 492 -47.50 9.25 44.97
CA LYS A 492 -47.93 8.15 45.84
C LYS A 492 -46.95 6.99 45.68
N LEU A 493 -46.52 6.46 46.82
CA LEU A 493 -45.57 5.35 46.95
C LEU A 493 -46.13 4.09 46.26
N PRO A 494 -45.37 3.37 45.41
CA PRO A 494 -45.79 2.10 44.85
C PRO A 494 -45.76 0.99 45.91
N GLU A 495 -46.83 0.19 45.99
CA GLU A 495 -46.86 -1.05 46.77
C GLU A 495 -45.88 -2.09 46.20
N LEU A 496 -45.27 -2.87 47.10
CA LEU A 496 -44.28 -3.91 46.82
C LEU A 496 -44.92 -5.04 45.97
N PRO A 497 -44.26 -5.55 44.91
CA PRO A 497 -44.83 -6.63 44.12
C PRO A 497 -44.75 -7.99 44.85
N GLU A 498 -45.88 -8.70 44.86
CA GLU A 498 -45.98 -10.10 45.26
C GLU A 498 -45.24 -11.03 44.27
N GLN A 499 -44.81 -12.17 44.80
CA GLN A 499 -44.05 -13.23 44.13
C GLN A 499 -44.76 -13.79 42.88
N PRO A 500 -44.00 -14.24 41.85
CA PRO A 500 -44.58 -14.67 40.58
C PRO A 500 -45.15 -16.09 40.64
N SER A 501 -46.42 -16.24 40.23
CA SER A 501 -47.01 -17.51 39.83
C SER A 501 -46.82 -17.80 38.34
N ILE A 502 -46.79 -19.10 38.06
CA ILE A 502 -46.49 -19.84 36.82
C ILE A 502 -47.28 -19.35 35.58
N PRO A 503 -46.70 -19.43 34.36
CA PRO A 503 -47.29 -18.80 33.17
C PRO A 503 -48.39 -19.65 32.53
N GLU A 504 -49.52 -19.02 32.22
CA GLU A 504 -50.50 -19.51 31.25
C GLU A 504 -50.31 -18.85 29.87
N ILE A 505 -50.75 -19.60 28.86
CA ILE A 505 -50.54 -19.47 27.41
C ILE A 505 -51.23 -18.21 26.85
N PRO A 506 -50.70 -17.56 25.80
CA PRO A 506 -51.15 -16.23 25.38
C PRO A 506 -52.37 -16.26 24.47
N GLU A 507 -53.37 -15.44 24.78
CA GLU A 507 -54.41 -14.99 23.84
C GLU A 507 -54.01 -13.67 23.15
N ILE A 508 -54.40 -13.58 21.89
CA ILE A 508 -54.09 -12.52 20.91
C ILE A 508 -54.95 -11.28 21.18
N PRO A 509 -54.40 -10.05 21.30
CA PRO A 509 -55.20 -8.84 21.32
C PRO A 509 -55.37 -8.22 19.92
N GLU A 510 -56.60 -7.77 19.66
CA GLU A 510 -57.06 -7.09 18.46
C GLU A 510 -56.45 -5.68 18.26
N VAL A 511 -56.37 -5.29 16.99
CA VAL A 511 -55.88 -3.98 16.50
C VAL A 511 -56.91 -2.87 16.77
N PRO A 512 -56.55 -1.74 17.41
CA PRO A 512 -57.46 -0.61 17.55
C PRO A 512 -57.51 0.25 16.27
N LYS A 513 -58.73 0.62 15.87
CA LYS A 513 -59.03 1.57 14.78
C LYS A 513 -58.60 2.99 15.16
N GLN A 514 -57.92 3.68 14.24
CA GLN A 514 -57.63 5.11 14.33
C GLN A 514 -58.90 5.95 14.11
N GLN A 515 -59.16 6.90 15.00
CA GLN A 515 -60.10 8.00 14.83
C GLN A 515 -59.39 9.21 14.21
N ALA A 516 -59.98 9.78 13.17
CA ALA A 516 -59.56 11.03 12.56
C ALA A 516 -60.01 12.22 13.44
N VAL A 517 -59.10 13.15 13.72
CA VAL A 517 -59.37 14.44 14.37
C VAL A 517 -59.23 15.54 13.32
N ALA A 518 -60.17 16.48 13.32
CA ALA A 518 -60.30 17.56 12.35
C ALA A 518 -59.18 18.62 12.48
N GLU A 519 -58.63 19.03 11.34
CA GLU A 519 -57.70 20.17 11.23
C GLU A 519 -58.48 21.50 11.16
N GLN A 520 -58.04 22.50 11.92
CA GLN A 520 -58.33 23.92 11.70
C GLN A 520 -57.06 24.61 11.18
N PRO A 521 -57.18 25.65 10.31
CA PRO A 521 -56.02 26.28 9.71
C PRO A 521 -55.34 27.23 10.71
N ILE A 522 -54.00 27.16 10.80
CA ILE A 522 -53.17 28.10 11.57
C ILE A 522 -52.19 28.77 10.60
N PHE A 523 -52.03 30.09 10.74
CA PHE A 523 -51.19 30.96 9.91
C PHE A 523 -49.69 30.77 10.20
N PHE A 524 -48.87 30.81 9.14
CA PHE A 524 -47.41 30.75 9.20
C PHE A 524 -46.78 32.15 9.28
N TYR A 525 -45.75 32.33 10.12
CA TYR A 525 -44.79 33.43 10.02
C TYR A 525 -43.36 32.88 10.00
N SER A 526 -42.62 33.15 8.93
CA SER A 526 -41.18 32.94 8.85
C SER A 526 -40.45 34.20 9.35
N PHE A 527 -39.51 34.06 10.28
CA PHE A 527 -38.58 35.14 10.65
C PHE A 527 -37.25 34.92 9.92
N ASN A 528 -36.84 35.88 9.09
CA ASN A 528 -35.50 35.93 8.52
C ASN A 528 -34.66 36.90 9.36
N PHE A 529 -33.61 36.41 10.04
CA PHE A 529 -32.61 37.27 10.65
C PHE A 529 -31.35 37.30 9.76
N THR A 530 -30.84 38.48 9.46
CA THR A 530 -29.57 38.68 8.74
C THR A 530 -28.53 39.18 9.73
N PHE A 531 -27.45 38.42 9.93
CA PHE A 531 -26.33 38.83 10.79
C PHE A 531 -25.09 39.15 9.94
N VAL A 532 -24.25 40.06 10.43
CA VAL A 532 -23.00 40.48 9.77
C VAL A 532 -21.84 40.29 10.76
N LEU A 533 -20.92 39.38 10.45
CA LEU A 533 -19.67 39.22 11.20
C LEU A 533 -18.52 39.89 10.44
N PHE A 534 -17.69 40.66 11.14
CA PHE A 534 -16.49 41.31 10.58
C PHE A 534 -15.23 40.56 11.04
N CYS A 535 -14.42 40.08 10.11
CA CYS A 535 -13.07 39.59 10.39
C CYS A 535 -12.04 40.58 9.83
N TYR A 536 -11.14 41.06 10.69
CA TYR A 536 -9.95 41.78 10.26
C TYR A 536 -8.86 40.76 9.92
N ILE A 537 -8.48 40.67 8.64
CA ILE A 537 -7.27 39.97 8.22
C ILE A 537 -6.26 41.05 7.85
N TYR A 538 -5.26 41.24 8.70
CA TYR A 538 -4.06 41.98 8.32
C TYR A 538 -3.21 41.06 7.42
N PHE A 539 -2.91 41.52 6.22
CA PHE A 539 -1.81 40.98 5.40
C PHE A 539 -0.59 41.87 5.55
#